data_AF-A0A3P3VSY4-F1
#
_entry.id   AF-A0A3P3VSY4-F1
#
_cell.length_a   1.000
_cell.length_b   1.000
_cell.length_c   1.000
_cell.angle_alpha   90.00
_cell.angle_beta   90.00
_cell.angle_gamma   90.00
#
_symmetry.space_group_name_H-M   'P 1'
#
loop_
_entity.id
_entity.type
_entity.pdbx_description
1 polymer ?
#
loop_
_entity_poly.entity_id
_entity_poly.type
_entity_poly.pdbx_seq_one_letter_code
_entity_poly.pdbx_strand_id
1 'polypeptide(L)'
;MAQPTTLLLITVATANLLLGIYFTGARHPLQRVAASTGSVLIVIGSIMVATERFGRLDEALNIQLLALSAWLLAAGACLHLLSRQPWLKRLASPAIKGKRVSSGREEGEVKWFNVSKGFGFITRPSGDDIFVHFRSIRGEGHRTLSDGQRVSFVVTQREKGLQAEDVTPV
;
A
#
# COMPACT_ATOMS: atom_id res chain seq x y z
N MET A 1 -12.21 46.46 -3.13
CA MET A 1 -11.00 45.73 -2.67
C MET A 1 -11.45 44.70 -1.67
N ALA A 2 -11.26 43.39 -1.95
CA ALA A 2 -11.57 42.35 -0.98
C ALA A 2 -10.64 42.51 0.24
N GLN A 3 -11.16 42.37 1.45
CA GLN A 3 -10.34 42.45 2.66
C GLN A 3 -9.29 41.32 2.62
N PRO A 4 -8.04 41.56 3.07
CA PRO A 4 -6.96 40.57 2.97
C PRO A 4 -7.29 39.24 3.67
N THR A 5 -8.19 39.27 4.65
CA THR A 5 -8.70 38.09 5.38
C THR A 5 -9.63 37.20 4.55
N THR A 6 -10.47 37.78 3.68
CA THR A 6 -11.37 36.98 2.83
C THR A 6 -10.60 36.25 1.73
N LEU A 7 -9.54 36.88 1.21
CA LEU A 7 -8.62 36.25 0.27
C LEU A 7 -7.88 35.06 0.87
N LEU A 8 -7.50 35.13 2.16
CA LEU A 8 -6.87 34.04 2.89
C LEU A 8 -7.84 32.86 3.08
N LEU A 9 -9.09 33.12 3.47
CA LEU A 9 -10.09 32.05 3.63
C LEU A 9 -10.41 31.35 2.31
N ILE A 10 -10.52 32.10 1.22
CA ILE A 10 -10.77 31.55 -0.12
C ILE A 10 -9.57 30.71 -0.60
N THR A 11 -8.33 31.15 -0.35
CA THR A 11 -7.13 30.37 -0.73
C THR A 11 -6.99 29.09 0.09
N VAL A 12 -7.29 29.12 1.39
CA VAL A 12 -7.28 27.91 2.24
C VAL A 12 -8.39 26.93 1.82
N ALA A 13 -9.60 27.42 1.53
CA ALA A 13 -10.71 26.57 1.08
C ALA A 13 -10.43 25.92 -0.28
N THR A 14 -9.87 26.67 -1.23
CA THR A 14 -9.49 26.15 -2.55
C THR A 14 -8.33 25.16 -2.47
N ALA A 15 -7.32 25.41 -1.63
CA ALA A 15 -6.25 24.45 -1.39
C ALA A 15 -6.77 23.14 -0.80
N ASN A 16 -7.72 23.20 0.15
CA ASN A 16 -8.32 22.01 0.75
C ASN A 16 -9.16 21.20 -0.25
N LEU A 17 -9.91 21.89 -1.13
CA LEU A 17 -10.70 21.25 -2.19
C LEU A 17 -9.81 20.53 -3.22
N LEU A 18 -8.74 21.18 -3.67
CA LEU A 18 -7.78 20.59 -4.61
C LEU A 18 -7.04 19.40 -4.00
N LEU A 19 -6.72 19.47 -2.71
CA LEU A 19 -6.09 18.37 -1.97
C LEU A 19 -7.03 17.16 -1.85
N GLY A 20 -8.32 17.38 -1.57
CA GLY A 20 -9.33 16.31 -1.51
C GLY A 20 -9.49 15.56 -2.83
N ILE A 21 -9.48 16.28 -3.96
CA ILE A 21 -9.58 15.67 -5.29
C ILE A 21 -8.34 14.82 -5.61
N TYR A 22 -7.13 15.31 -5.28
CA TYR A 22 -5.87 14.60 -5.53
C TYR A 22 -5.77 13.23 -4.80
N PHE A 23 -6.43 13.08 -3.65
CA PHE A 23 -6.35 11.86 -2.83
C PHE A 23 -7.35 10.75 -3.20
N THR A 24 -8.29 11.02 -4.10
CA THR A 24 -9.24 10.00 -4.60
C THR A 24 -8.56 8.83 -5.35
N GLY A 25 -7.27 8.94 -5.68
CA GLY A 25 -6.46 7.89 -6.32
C GLY A 25 -5.78 6.87 -5.39
N ALA A 26 -5.96 6.94 -4.06
CA ALA A 26 -5.28 6.06 -3.11
C ALA A 26 -5.79 4.60 -3.18
N ARG A 27 -4.89 3.66 -3.44
CA ARG A 27 -5.19 2.21 -3.62
C ARG A 27 -5.25 1.41 -2.32
N HIS A 28 -4.77 1.92 -1.17
CA HIS A 28 -4.68 1.18 0.10
C HIS A 28 -5.65 1.74 1.17
N PRO A 29 -6.39 0.88 1.92
CA PRO A 29 -7.44 1.31 2.85
C PRO A 29 -6.94 2.20 4.00
N LEU A 30 -5.78 1.88 4.58
CA LEU A 30 -5.16 2.70 5.64
C LEU A 30 -4.83 4.14 5.17
N GLN A 31 -4.46 4.30 3.90
CA GLN A 31 -4.14 5.63 3.35
C GLN A 31 -5.39 6.47 3.13
N ARG A 32 -6.54 5.84 2.85
CA ARG A 32 -7.83 6.53 2.72
C ARG A 32 -8.30 7.06 4.06
N VAL A 33 -8.22 6.25 5.12
CA VAL A 33 -8.60 6.65 6.48
C VAL A 33 -7.71 7.78 6.99
N ALA A 34 -6.39 7.68 6.80
CA ALA A 34 -5.46 8.74 7.22
C ALA A 34 -5.72 10.06 6.47
N ALA A 35 -6.01 10.00 5.16
CA ALA A 35 -6.30 11.18 4.35
C ALA A 35 -7.64 11.83 4.75
N SER A 36 -8.69 11.04 5.01
CA SER A 36 -9.98 11.58 5.47
C SER A 36 -9.87 12.23 6.84
N THR A 37 -9.12 11.63 7.78
CA THR A 37 -8.92 12.21 9.11
C THR A 37 -8.17 13.54 9.05
N GLY A 38 -7.16 13.66 8.17
CA GLY A 38 -6.45 14.91 7.93
C GLY A 38 -7.35 16.03 7.42
N SER A 39 -8.24 15.75 6.46
CA SER A 39 -9.18 16.75 5.95
C SER A 39 -10.17 17.26 7.00
N VAL A 40 -10.63 16.39 7.90
CA VAL A 40 -11.56 16.74 8.98
C VAL A 40 -10.90 17.72 9.96
N LEU A 41 -9.65 17.49 10.34
CA LEU A 41 -8.90 18.38 11.24
C LEU A 41 -8.67 19.77 10.62
N ILE A 42 -8.41 19.85 9.32
CA ILE A 42 -8.24 21.12 8.61
C ILE A 42 -9.54 21.93 8.59
N VAL A 43 -10.68 21.27 8.35
CA VAL A 43 -12.01 21.92 8.39
C VAL A 43 -12.31 22.44 9.79
N ILE A 44 -12.05 21.64 10.83
CA ILE A 44 -12.25 22.05 12.23
C ILE A 44 -11.37 23.26 12.58
N GLY A 45 -10.09 23.24 12.23
CA GLY A 45 -9.19 24.38 12.47
C GLY A 45 -9.63 25.65 11.75
N SER A 46 -10.16 25.52 10.53
CA SER A 46 -10.69 26.65 9.76
C SER A 46 -11.93 27.28 10.41
N ILE A 47 -12.82 26.45 10.96
CA ILE A 47 -14.00 26.90 11.71
C ILE A 47 -13.59 27.59 13.01
N MET A 48 -12.59 27.05 13.71
CA MET A 48 -12.08 27.61 14.97
C MET A 48 -11.48 29.02 14.77
N VAL A 49 -10.66 29.20 13.72
CA VAL A 49 -10.11 30.52 13.33
C VAL A 49 -11.22 31.50 12.93
N ALA A 50 -12.31 31.03 12.32
CA ALA A 50 -13.45 31.88 11.99
C ALA A 50 -14.23 32.34 13.24
N THR A 51 -14.28 31.53 14.30
CA THR A 51 -14.98 31.86 15.55
C THR A 51 -14.22 32.84 16.45
N GLU A 52 -12.90 32.95 16.33
CA GLU A 52 -12.08 33.89 17.11
C GLU A 52 -12.38 35.38 16.82
N ARG A 53 -13.10 35.67 15.73
CA ARG A 53 -13.49 37.05 15.36
C ARG A 53 -14.74 37.58 16.08
N PHE A 54 -15.48 36.74 16.82
CA PHE A 54 -16.72 37.14 17.51
C PHE A 54 -16.57 37.21 19.05
N GLY A 55 -15.47 36.72 19.62
CA GLY A 55 -15.23 36.77 21.06
C GLY A 55 -14.30 37.91 21.46
N ARG A 56 -14.78 38.83 22.30
CA ARG A 56 -13.97 39.90 22.93
C ARG A 56 -13.10 39.28 24.03
N LEU A 57 -12.09 38.51 23.65
CA LEU A 57 -11.10 37.94 24.56
C LEU A 57 -9.91 38.92 24.69
N ASP A 58 -9.35 39.03 25.89
CA ASP A 58 -8.20 39.89 26.17
C ASP A 58 -7.02 39.61 25.21
N GLU A 59 -6.36 40.69 24.76
CA GLU A 59 -5.29 40.70 23.73
C GLU A 59 -4.18 39.66 24.01
N ALA A 60 -3.86 39.42 25.29
CA ALA A 60 -2.82 38.48 25.72
C ALA A 60 -3.20 37.01 25.49
N LEU A 61 -4.49 36.64 25.68
CA LEU A 61 -4.97 35.28 25.44
C LEU A 61 -5.00 34.99 23.93
N ASN A 62 -5.31 36.00 23.13
CA ASN A 62 -5.39 35.92 21.67
C ASN A 62 -4.02 35.59 21.04
N ILE A 63 -2.93 36.20 21.52
CA ILE A 63 -1.57 35.92 21.04
C ILE A 63 -1.14 34.48 21.39
N GLN A 64 -1.49 33.98 22.58
CA GLN A 64 -1.19 32.60 22.98
C GLN A 64 -1.99 31.57 22.19
N LEU A 65 -3.27 31.84 21.90
CA LEU A 65 -4.12 31.00 21.05
C LEU A 65 -3.61 30.97 19.58
N LEU A 66 -3.18 32.11 19.04
CA LEU A 66 -2.53 32.19 17.72
C LEU A 66 -1.19 31.42 17.68
N ALA A 67 -0.41 31.47 18.75
CA ALA A 67 0.83 30.69 18.84
C ALA A 67 0.54 29.18 18.90
N LEU A 68 -0.43 28.74 19.70
CA LEU A 68 -0.81 27.33 19.83
C LEU A 68 -1.35 26.76 18.52
N SER A 69 -2.19 27.51 17.80
CA SER A 69 -2.69 27.11 16.49
C SER A 69 -1.56 27.00 15.45
N ALA A 70 -0.60 27.92 15.45
CA ALA A 70 0.58 27.84 14.58
C ALA A 70 1.43 26.58 14.87
N TRP A 71 1.64 26.23 16.14
CA TRP A 71 2.34 25.01 16.54
C TRP A 71 1.60 23.74 16.12
N LEU A 72 0.27 23.71 16.23
CA LEU A 72 -0.56 22.59 15.79
C LEU A 72 -0.51 22.40 14.27
N LEU A 73 -0.57 23.50 13.50
CA LEU A 73 -0.46 23.47 12.04
C LEU A 73 0.93 23.01 11.60
N ALA A 74 2.00 23.47 12.25
CA ALA A 74 3.36 23.03 11.99
C ALA A 74 3.56 21.53 12.29
N ALA A 75 3.02 21.04 13.42
CA ALA A 75 3.07 19.63 13.78
C ALA A 75 2.28 18.75 12.80
N GLY A 76 1.09 19.19 12.39
CA GLY A 76 0.26 18.50 11.40
C GLY A 76 0.92 18.43 10.02
N ALA A 77 1.50 19.55 9.56
CA ALA A 77 2.26 19.60 8.32
C ALA A 77 3.50 18.69 8.38
N CYS A 78 4.22 18.69 9.50
CA CYS A 78 5.39 17.84 9.72
C CYS A 78 5.01 16.35 9.68
N LEU A 79 3.97 15.94 10.40
CA LEU A 79 3.49 14.56 10.42
C LEU A 79 3.02 14.10 9.02
N HIS A 80 2.31 14.97 8.29
CA HIS A 80 1.88 14.70 6.93
C HIS A 80 3.07 14.58 5.95
N LEU A 81 4.07 15.45 6.06
CA LEU A 81 5.30 15.38 5.27
C LEU A 81 6.13 14.14 5.60
N LEU A 82 6.23 13.76 6.89
CA LEU A 82 6.91 12.55 7.34
C LEU A 82 6.22 11.28 6.84
N SER A 83 4.89 11.25 6.81
CA SER A 83 4.12 10.12 6.26
C SER A 83 4.32 9.88 4.75
N ARG A 84 4.83 10.89 4.03
CA ARG A 84 5.12 10.84 2.59
C ARG A 84 6.53 10.34 2.27
N GLN A 85 7.37 10.16 3.27
CA GLN A 85 8.77 9.87 3.04
C GLN A 85 9.03 8.37 2.77
N PRO A 86 9.59 8.00 1.60
CA PRO A 86 9.86 6.61 1.24
C PRO A 86 11.00 5.96 2.07
N TRP A 87 11.75 6.74 2.87
CA TRP A 87 12.82 6.20 3.72
C TRP A 87 12.29 5.37 4.91
N LEU A 88 11.06 5.60 5.39
CA LEU A 88 10.45 4.72 6.40
C LEU A 88 10.27 3.29 5.86
N LYS A 89 10.01 3.13 4.55
CA LYS A 89 9.94 1.80 3.92
C LYS A 89 11.31 1.11 3.81
N ARG A 90 12.40 1.89 3.85
CA ARG A 90 13.78 1.37 3.83
C ARG A 90 14.23 0.84 5.19
N LEU A 91 13.70 1.40 6.28
CA LEU A 91 13.93 0.86 7.63
C LEU A 91 13.02 -0.34 7.93
N ALA A 92 11.82 -0.38 7.34
CA ALA A 92 10.90 -1.52 7.42
C ALA A 92 11.20 -2.63 6.40
N SER A 93 12.21 -2.47 5.54
CA SER A 93 12.71 -3.54 4.68
C SER A 93 13.97 -4.10 5.34
N PRO A 94 13.90 -5.16 6.17
CA PRO A 94 15.10 -5.93 6.40
C PRO A 94 15.56 -6.38 5.02
N ALA A 95 16.76 -5.98 4.63
CA ALA A 95 17.42 -6.55 3.48
C ALA A 95 17.62 -8.04 3.79
N ILE A 96 16.59 -8.86 3.52
CA ILE A 96 16.75 -10.29 3.38
C ILE A 96 17.48 -10.46 2.04
N LYS A 97 18.78 -10.19 2.09
CA LYS A 97 19.79 -10.76 1.21
C LYS A 97 19.40 -12.21 1.06
N GLY A 98 19.00 -12.59 -0.15
CA GLY A 98 18.44 -13.90 -0.46
C GLY A 98 19.24 -15.00 0.23
N LYS A 99 18.75 -15.43 1.39
CA LYS A 99 19.17 -16.66 2.01
C LYS A 99 18.59 -17.68 1.05
N ARG A 100 19.43 -18.40 0.31
CA ARG A 100 19.01 -19.65 -0.30
C ARG A 100 18.47 -20.49 0.84
N VAL A 101 17.16 -20.47 1.04
CA VAL A 101 16.48 -21.44 1.88
C VAL A 101 16.44 -22.70 1.04
N SER A 102 17.41 -23.56 1.28
CA SER A 102 17.50 -24.90 0.68
C SER A 102 16.58 -25.89 1.39
N SER A 103 15.34 -25.55 1.74
CA SER A 103 14.45 -26.48 2.45
C SER A 103 12.95 -26.13 2.42
N GLY A 104 12.42 -25.77 1.25
CA GLY A 104 10.96 -25.64 1.04
C GLY A 104 10.50 -26.10 -0.35
N ARG A 105 11.37 -26.78 -1.08
CA ARG A 105 11.03 -27.38 -2.35
C ARG A 105 10.50 -28.78 -2.11
N GLU A 106 9.32 -29.06 -2.64
CA GLU A 106 8.71 -30.36 -2.67
C GLU A 106 8.94 -30.98 -4.06
N GLU A 107 8.94 -32.31 -4.11
CA GLU A 107 8.94 -33.06 -5.37
C GLU A 107 7.57 -33.66 -5.58
N GLY A 108 7.20 -33.84 -6.85
CA GLY A 108 5.93 -34.44 -7.23
C GLY A 108 5.93 -34.84 -8.70
N GLU A 109 4.80 -35.38 -9.14
CA GLU A 109 4.63 -35.88 -10.50
C GLU A 109 3.56 -35.08 -11.23
N VAL A 110 3.84 -34.70 -12.47
CA VAL A 110 2.89 -33.95 -13.29
C VAL A 110 1.72 -34.87 -13.64
N LYS A 111 0.55 -34.60 -13.08
CA LYS A 111 -0.67 -35.36 -13.36
C LYS A 111 -1.13 -35.18 -14.79
N TRP A 112 -1.14 -33.93 -15.24
CA TRP A 112 -1.36 -33.56 -16.63
C TRP A 112 -0.96 -32.10 -16.86
N PHE A 113 -0.54 -31.77 -18.09
CA PHE A 113 -0.27 -30.38 -18.49
C PHE A 113 -0.80 -30.07 -19.89
N ASN A 114 -1.65 -29.06 -20.00
CA ASN A 114 -2.15 -28.61 -21.29
C ASN A 114 -1.22 -27.52 -21.87
N VAL A 115 -0.41 -27.90 -22.85
CA VAL A 115 0.55 -27.00 -23.51
C VAL A 115 -0.13 -25.80 -24.16
N SER A 116 -1.26 -26.01 -24.84
CA SER A 116 -1.98 -24.94 -25.55
C SER A 116 -2.59 -23.90 -24.60
N LYS A 117 -3.06 -24.33 -23.42
CA LYS A 117 -3.63 -23.44 -22.39
C LYS A 117 -2.59 -22.93 -21.39
N GLY A 118 -1.44 -23.58 -21.28
CA GLY A 118 -0.33 -23.20 -20.40
C GLY A 118 -0.58 -23.48 -18.92
N PHE A 119 -1.36 -24.50 -18.56
CA PHE A 119 -1.59 -24.88 -17.17
C PHE A 119 -1.80 -26.38 -17.00
N GLY A 120 -1.61 -26.86 -15.77
CA GLY A 120 -1.75 -28.26 -15.40
C GLY A 120 -1.82 -28.45 -13.89
N PHE A 121 -1.67 -29.70 -13.47
CA PHE A 121 -1.62 -30.09 -12.06
C PHE A 121 -0.47 -31.04 -11.78
N ILE A 122 0.10 -30.93 -10.57
CA ILE A 122 1.16 -31.78 -10.05
C ILE A 122 0.61 -32.49 -8.82
N THR A 123 0.73 -33.81 -8.77
CA THR A 123 0.35 -34.62 -7.62
C THR A 123 1.54 -34.76 -6.68
N ARG A 124 1.31 -34.45 -5.40
CA ARG A 124 2.32 -34.63 -4.35
C ARG A 124 2.41 -36.09 -3.90
N PRO A 125 3.54 -36.48 -3.27
CA PRO A 125 3.64 -37.77 -2.57
C PRO A 125 2.56 -37.95 -1.50
N SER A 126 2.07 -36.84 -0.92
CA SER A 126 0.96 -36.84 0.04
C SER A 126 -0.42 -37.09 -0.58
N GLY A 127 -0.55 -37.04 -1.91
CA GLY A 127 -1.79 -37.29 -2.65
C GLY A 127 -2.58 -36.03 -3.05
N ASP A 128 -2.21 -34.84 -2.55
CA ASP A 128 -2.88 -33.60 -2.95
C ASP A 128 -2.40 -33.11 -4.32
N ASP A 129 -3.35 -32.60 -5.11
CA ASP A 129 -3.08 -31.97 -6.40
C ASP A 129 -2.82 -30.46 -6.25
N ILE A 130 -1.75 -29.99 -6.89
CA ILE A 130 -1.33 -28.59 -6.87
C ILE A 130 -1.41 -28.02 -8.27
N PHE A 131 -1.98 -26.82 -8.37
CA PHE A 131 -2.09 -26.11 -9.64
C PHE A 131 -0.73 -25.60 -10.12
N VAL A 132 -0.41 -25.76 -11.40
CA VAL A 132 0.80 -25.20 -12.02
C VAL A 132 0.45 -24.40 -13.28
N HIS A 133 1.12 -23.27 -13.45
CA HIS A 133 0.99 -22.40 -14.63
C HIS A 133 2.34 -22.31 -15.36
N PHE A 134 2.32 -22.11 -16.69
CA PHE A 134 3.54 -22.08 -17.50
C PHE A 134 4.57 -21.04 -17.04
N ARG A 135 4.09 -19.93 -16.45
CA ARG A 135 4.95 -18.87 -15.89
C ARG A 135 5.75 -19.32 -14.67
N SER A 136 5.25 -20.31 -13.94
CA SER A 136 5.92 -20.88 -12.77
C SER A 136 7.06 -21.82 -13.14
N ILE A 137 7.12 -22.31 -14.38
CA ILE A 137 8.16 -23.23 -14.85
C ILE A 137 9.43 -22.43 -15.17
N ARG A 138 10.57 -22.89 -14.64
CA ARG A 138 11.89 -22.34 -14.95
C ARG A 138 12.38 -22.87 -16.30
N GLY A 139 13.02 -22.00 -17.07
CA GLY A 139 13.61 -22.31 -18.37
C GLY A 139 13.46 -21.16 -19.36
N GLU A 140 14.22 -21.23 -20.44
CA GLU A 140 14.13 -20.32 -21.58
C GLU A 140 13.35 -21.01 -22.73
N GLY A 141 12.57 -20.25 -23.50
CA GLY A 141 11.75 -20.78 -24.60
C GLY A 141 10.40 -21.35 -24.17
N HIS A 142 9.97 -22.44 -24.81
CA HIS A 142 8.67 -23.08 -24.57
C HIS A 142 8.66 -23.84 -23.24
N ARG A 143 7.98 -23.28 -22.24
CA ARG A 143 7.87 -23.82 -20.89
C ARG A 143 6.71 -24.81 -20.79
N THR A 144 7.01 -26.09 -21.00
CA THR A 144 6.03 -27.18 -20.97
C THR A 144 6.44 -28.27 -19.99
N LEU A 145 5.47 -29.03 -19.51
CA LEU A 145 5.68 -30.25 -18.72
C LEU A 145 5.03 -31.43 -19.46
N SER A 146 5.63 -32.61 -19.31
CA SER A 146 5.05 -33.86 -19.81
C SER A 146 4.26 -34.54 -18.71
N ASP A 147 3.21 -35.25 -19.07
CA ASP A 147 2.44 -36.05 -18.13
C ASP A 147 3.32 -37.17 -17.55
N GLY A 148 3.24 -37.40 -16.23
CA GLY A 148 4.11 -38.32 -15.49
C GLY A 148 5.52 -37.80 -15.19
N GLN A 149 5.85 -36.56 -15.60
CA GLN A 149 7.19 -36.02 -15.37
C GLN A 149 7.41 -35.66 -13.90
N ARG A 150 8.56 -36.04 -13.34
CA ARG A 150 8.99 -35.59 -12.01
C ARG A 150 9.44 -34.14 -12.05
N VAL A 151 9.00 -33.38 -11.07
CA VAL A 151 9.30 -31.95 -10.94
C VAL A 151 9.57 -31.58 -9.49
N SER A 152 10.47 -30.62 -9.29
CA SER A 152 10.73 -29.98 -8.01
C SER A 152 10.16 -28.55 -8.04
N PHE A 153 9.42 -28.16 -7.01
CA PHE A 153 8.67 -26.91 -6.98
C PHE A 153 8.49 -26.39 -5.54
N VAL A 154 8.08 -25.13 -5.41
CA VAL A 154 7.74 -24.52 -4.12
C VAL A 154 6.22 -24.37 -4.03
N VAL A 155 5.63 -24.83 -2.93
CA VAL A 155 4.19 -24.71 -2.69
C VAL A 155 3.87 -23.33 -2.11
N THR A 156 2.91 -22.63 -2.73
CA THR A 156 2.45 -21.32 -2.29
C THR A 156 0.92 -21.29 -2.23
N GLN A 157 0.35 -20.70 -1.18
CA GLN A 157 -1.09 -20.48 -1.05
C GLN A 157 -1.50 -19.22 -1.82
N ARG A 158 -2.46 -19.34 -2.75
CA ARG A 158 -3.06 -18.22 -3.49
C ARG A 158 -4.57 -18.18 -3.28
N GLU A 159 -5.24 -17.15 -3.79
CA GLU A 159 -6.71 -16.98 -3.69
C GLU A 159 -7.49 -18.19 -4.25
N LYS A 160 -6.93 -18.90 -5.23
CA LYS A 160 -7.53 -20.08 -5.88
C LYS A 160 -7.10 -21.43 -5.28
N GLY A 161 -6.34 -21.43 -4.19
CA GLY A 161 -5.82 -22.63 -3.54
C GLY A 161 -4.30 -22.79 -3.67
N LEU A 162 -3.83 -24.03 -3.53
CA LEU A 162 -2.41 -24.38 -3.60
C LEU A 162 -1.88 -24.26 -5.02
N GLN A 163 -0.76 -23.54 -5.18
CA GLN A 163 -0.10 -23.33 -6.46
C GLN A 163 1.40 -23.67 -6.35
N ALA A 164 1.91 -24.31 -7.40
CA ALA A 164 3.33 -24.58 -7.58
C ALA A 164 4.00 -23.35 -8.21
N GLU A 165 5.04 -22.88 -7.56
CA GLU A 165 5.94 -21.84 -8.06
C GLU A 165 7.34 -22.42 -8.25
N ASP A 166 8.13 -21.75 -9.09
CA ASP A 166 9.56 -22.06 -9.22
C ASP A 166 9.88 -23.49 -9.66
N VAL A 167 9.05 -24.02 -10.55
CA VAL A 167 9.01 -25.43 -10.98
C VAL A 167 10.20 -25.75 -11.90
N THR A 168 10.93 -26.80 -11.59
CA THR A 168 12.03 -27.33 -12.40
C THR A 168 11.85 -28.83 -12.62
N PRO A 169 11.97 -29.32 -13.87
CA PRO A 169 12.15 -30.76 -14.13
C PRO A 169 13.32 -31.31 -13.31
N VAL A 170 13.16 -32.51 -12.73
CA VAL A 170 14.22 -33.24 -12.00
C VAL A 170 14.76 -34.39 -12.84
#